data_AF-A0A834T4F7-F1
#
_entry.id   AF-A0A834T4F7-F1
#
_cell.length_a   1.000
_cell.length_b   1.000
_cell.length_c   1.000
_cell.angle_alpha   90.00
_cell.angle_beta   90.00
_cell.angle_gamma   90.00
#
_symmetry.space_group_name_H-M   'P 1'
#
loop_
_entity.id
_entity.type
_entity.pdbx_description
1 polymer ?
#
loop_
_entity_poly.entity_id
_entity_poly.type
_entity_poly.pdbx_seq_one_letter_code
_entity_poly.pdbx_strand_id
1 'polypeptide(L)'
;MWRLKIGGDGKKNPYIFSTNNFVGRQTWEFDAEGGSHEERSEVEAARHNFYANRFHNKACADLLWRFQILGVFEWSGNNPMPPEFWLFPSFLPMHPDPNGDAFKKHLARIPDYLWISEDGMTMQSFGSQSWDAGLVIQALLATELIEEIAPTLARAHYFIKESQVKDNPSGDFKSMFRHISKGSWTFSDQDHGWQLSDGTAEALKCCLLLSKLPPELVGEKMEPERLYDAVNILLSFQVLNPLEFLEEIVLEREFVECTGSSIQALILFSEQYPEHRKKEIEKFIGKAIKYLEDTQKDDGSWYGNWGVCFIYGTFFALGGLAAAGKTYDNCDTIRKAVHFLLTTQCFNFLKAEDEGGDRGTPTPTHPNNNTGDPHAAVSAADDQPQQRVQVREQDQYMPIANVIRIMRRILPPHGKISDDAKETVQECVSEFISFITSEANQRCRHEQRKTVTAEDLLWAIGRLGFDDYVGPLSLFLARYRDFDGNGNGNRSASASASSAASAVVRGQRLMIAPPHFAPPAPAAPPAPLARQHYGAGYPEGPYPMGGYYMGNGSGSGSSSGSPANYDPYHRY
;
A
#
# COMPACT_ATOMS: atom_id res chain seq x y z
N MET A 1 24.59 -10.30 9.96
CA MET A 1 23.31 -9.57 10.12
C MET A 1 23.57 -8.07 10.18
N TRP A 2 22.61 -7.23 9.79
CA TRP A 2 22.75 -5.77 9.96
C TRP A 2 22.30 -5.36 11.36
N ARG A 3 23.12 -4.57 12.05
CA ARG A 3 22.85 -4.07 13.41
C ARG A 3 22.58 -2.57 13.36
N LEU A 4 21.42 -2.14 13.86
CA LEU A 4 21.10 -0.73 14.01
C LEU A 4 22.00 -0.10 15.09
N LYS A 5 22.91 0.78 14.70
CA LYS A 5 23.70 1.59 15.61
C LYS A 5 23.10 2.98 15.71
N ILE A 6 22.53 3.26 16.87
CA ILE A 6 22.03 4.60 17.23
C ILE A 6 23.21 5.38 17.82
N GLY A 7 23.47 6.57 17.31
CA GLY A 7 24.65 7.38 17.63
C GLY A 7 24.78 7.77 19.10
N GLY A 8 25.38 6.92 19.94
CA GLY A 8 25.70 7.19 21.35
C GLY A 8 27.20 7.33 21.65
N ASP A 9 28.07 6.71 20.85
CA ASP A 9 29.50 6.59 21.13
C ASP A 9 30.32 7.87 20.90
N GLY A 10 29.75 8.89 20.24
CA GLY A 10 30.40 10.20 20.03
C GLY A 10 30.88 10.86 21.34
N LYS A 11 30.24 10.54 22.47
CA LYS A 11 30.62 11.00 23.81
C LYS A 11 32.04 10.63 24.25
N LYS A 12 32.73 9.70 23.57
CA LYS A 12 34.10 9.27 23.88
C LYS A 12 35.18 10.05 23.11
N ASN A 13 34.83 10.85 22.11
CA ASN A 13 35.80 11.62 21.31
C ASN A 13 35.67 13.13 21.62
N PRO A 14 36.66 13.77 22.28
CA PRO A 14 36.57 15.18 22.67
C PRO A 14 36.55 16.16 21.48
N TYR A 15 36.79 15.68 20.24
CA TYR A 15 36.78 16.49 19.02
C TYR A 15 35.47 16.39 18.22
N ILE A 16 34.48 15.60 18.66
CA ILE A 16 33.20 15.43 17.96
C ILE A 16 32.06 15.95 18.84
N PHE A 17 31.39 17.01 18.41
CA PHE A 17 30.18 17.54 19.05
C PHE A 17 29.00 17.60 18.06
N SER A 18 27.78 17.48 18.56
CA SER A 18 26.55 17.73 17.81
C SER A 18 25.56 18.51 18.67
N THR A 19 24.91 19.51 18.06
CA THR A 19 23.88 20.36 18.71
C THR A 19 22.62 19.59 19.10
N ASN A 20 22.37 18.43 18.49
CA ASN A 20 21.23 17.56 18.78
C ASN A 20 21.58 16.29 19.57
N ASN A 21 22.77 16.25 20.20
CA ASN A 21 23.24 15.09 20.98
C ASN A 21 23.36 13.78 20.16
N PHE A 22 23.54 13.90 18.84
CA PHE A 22 23.58 12.82 17.83
C PHE A 22 22.26 12.08 17.58
N VAL A 23 21.14 12.58 18.12
CA VAL A 23 19.79 12.07 17.81
C VAL A 23 19.56 12.14 16.28
N GLY A 24 19.02 11.08 15.69
CA GLY A 24 18.81 10.96 14.24
C GLY A 24 19.99 10.37 13.46
N ARG A 25 21.19 10.18 14.04
CA ARG A 25 22.22 9.31 13.43
C ARG A 25 21.93 7.85 13.74
N GLN A 26 21.12 7.25 12.89
CA GLN A 26 20.94 5.80 12.78
C GLN A 26 21.81 5.30 11.63
N THR A 27 22.74 4.40 11.92
CA THR A 27 23.60 3.77 10.91
C THR A 27 23.54 2.26 11.09
N TRP A 28 23.16 1.55 10.03
CA TRP A 28 23.21 0.08 10.03
C TRP A 28 24.64 -0.36 9.75
N GLU A 29 25.27 -1.07 10.68
CA GLU A 29 26.59 -1.67 10.52
C GLU A 29 26.43 -3.18 10.28
N PHE A 30 27.15 -3.73 9.30
CA PHE A 30 27.14 -5.17 9.06
C PHE A 30 27.98 -5.88 10.13
N ASP A 31 27.34 -6.79 10.86
CA ASP A 31 27.93 -7.61 11.90
C ASP A 31 27.91 -9.07 11.47
N ALA A 32 29.09 -9.65 11.20
CA ALA A 32 29.22 -11.03 10.73
C ALA A 32 28.77 -12.06 11.78
N GLU A 33 28.87 -11.73 13.07
CA GLU A 33 28.48 -12.60 14.20
C GLU A 33 27.13 -12.23 14.81
N GLY A 34 26.50 -11.17 14.30
CA GLY A 34 25.20 -10.69 14.74
C GLY A 34 24.08 -11.67 14.37
N GLY A 35 23.06 -11.71 15.22
CA GLY A 35 21.88 -12.56 15.08
C GLY A 35 21.90 -13.84 15.91
N SER A 36 20.74 -14.48 16.03
CA SER A 36 20.57 -15.77 16.71
C SER A 36 21.31 -16.89 15.95
N HIS A 37 21.29 -18.10 16.51
CA HIS A 37 21.78 -19.26 15.77
C HIS A 37 20.78 -19.69 14.68
N GLU A 38 19.46 -19.56 14.94
CA GLU A 38 18.42 -19.81 13.95
C GLU A 38 18.52 -18.84 12.76
N GLU A 39 18.56 -17.53 12.99
CA GLU A 39 18.66 -16.51 11.92
C GLU A 39 19.87 -16.75 11.00
N ARG A 40 21.02 -17.13 11.57
CA ARG A 40 22.22 -17.47 10.79
C ARG A 40 22.06 -18.79 10.03
N SER A 41 21.37 -19.76 10.60
CA SER A 41 21.03 -21.03 9.93
C SER A 41 20.08 -20.80 8.75
N GLU A 42 19.10 -19.90 8.89
CA GLU A 42 18.19 -19.50 7.82
C GLU A 42 18.92 -18.79 6.67
N VAL A 43 19.84 -17.87 6.98
CA VAL A 43 20.70 -17.23 5.96
C VAL A 43 21.53 -18.26 5.19
N GLU A 44 22.17 -19.21 5.86
CA GLU A 44 22.92 -20.27 5.16
C GLU A 44 22.00 -21.23 4.39
N ALA A 45 20.81 -21.55 4.89
CA ALA A 45 19.81 -22.33 4.16
C ALA A 45 19.34 -21.61 2.88
N ALA A 46 19.11 -20.30 2.94
CA ALA A 46 18.79 -19.47 1.78
C ALA A 46 19.94 -19.44 0.76
N ARG A 47 21.20 -19.32 1.22
CA ARG A 47 22.40 -19.41 0.36
C ARG A 47 22.53 -20.78 -0.31
N HIS A 48 22.31 -21.86 0.42
CA HIS A 48 22.31 -23.22 -0.13
C HIS A 48 21.18 -23.44 -1.15
N ASN A 49 19.98 -22.94 -0.88
CA ASN A 49 18.84 -22.99 -1.80
C ASN A 49 19.14 -22.22 -3.09
N PHE A 50 19.59 -20.96 -2.98
CA PHE A 50 20.01 -20.16 -4.13
C PHE A 50 21.11 -20.89 -4.94
N TYR A 51 22.14 -21.42 -4.27
CA TYR A 51 23.20 -22.15 -4.94
C TYR A 51 22.66 -23.37 -5.70
N ALA A 52 21.80 -24.19 -5.11
CA ALA A 52 21.21 -25.36 -5.76
C ALA A 52 20.32 -24.98 -6.96
N ASN A 53 19.60 -23.86 -6.87
CA ASN A 53 18.57 -23.48 -7.83
C ASN A 53 18.99 -22.44 -8.89
N ARG A 54 20.17 -21.82 -8.78
CA ARG A 54 20.66 -20.72 -9.65
C ARG A 54 20.69 -20.98 -11.17
N PHE A 55 20.62 -22.25 -11.59
CA PHE A 55 20.57 -22.65 -13.00
C PHE A 55 19.21 -23.21 -13.43
N HIS A 56 18.32 -23.52 -12.48
CA HIS A 56 16.96 -23.97 -12.72
C HIS A 56 16.00 -22.78 -12.80
N ASN A 57 16.19 -21.80 -11.92
CA ASN A 57 15.45 -20.54 -11.91
C ASN A 57 16.38 -19.43 -12.45
N LYS A 58 16.04 -18.84 -13.59
CA LYS A 58 16.77 -17.66 -14.10
C LYS A 58 16.55 -16.48 -13.15
N ALA A 59 17.65 -15.91 -12.65
CA ALA A 59 17.60 -14.66 -11.91
C ALA A 59 17.11 -13.51 -12.81
N CYS A 60 16.40 -12.54 -12.22
CA CYS A 60 16.12 -11.26 -12.87
C CYS A 60 17.43 -10.57 -13.26
N ALA A 61 17.45 -9.93 -14.44
CA ALA A 61 18.61 -9.17 -14.92
C ALA A 61 19.03 -8.07 -13.93
N ASP A 62 18.08 -7.45 -13.24
CA ASP A 62 18.32 -6.43 -12.20
C ASP A 62 19.14 -6.98 -11.02
N LEU A 63 18.92 -8.25 -10.64
CA LEU A 63 19.68 -8.88 -9.56
C LEU A 63 21.13 -9.11 -9.98
N LEU A 64 21.33 -9.58 -11.21
CA LEU A 64 22.67 -9.73 -11.80
C LEU A 64 23.36 -8.36 -11.97
N TRP A 65 22.61 -7.32 -12.33
CA TRP A 65 23.12 -5.96 -12.49
C TRP A 65 23.53 -5.33 -11.15
N ARG A 66 22.73 -5.50 -10.09
CA ARG A 66 23.12 -5.14 -8.72
C ARG A 66 24.42 -5.85 -8.30
N PHE A 67 24.59 -7.13 -8.65
CA PHE A 67 25.83 -7.87 -8.38
C PHE A 67 27.03 -7.37 -9.20
N GLN A 68 26.83 -6.87 -10.41
CA GLN A 68 27.89 -6.23 -11.22
C GLN A 68 28.33 -4.88 -10.63
N ILE A 69 27.38 -4.04 -10.21
CA ILE A 69 27.67 -2.77 -9.51
C ILE A 69 28.45 -3.01 -8.22
N LEU A 70 28.13 -4.08 -7.48
CA LEU A 70 28.85 -4.52 -6.28
C LEU A 70 30.19 -5.21 -6.57
N GLY A 71 30.56 -5.43 -7.84
CA GLY A 71 31.81 -6.07 -8.23
C GLY A 71 31.90 -7.58 -7.95
N VAL A 72 30.77 -8.23 -7.66
CA VAL A 72 30.70 -9.68 -7.33
C VAL A 72 30.23 -10.55 -8.50
N PHE A 73 29.97 -9.96 -9.67
CA PHE A 73 29.66 -10.64 -10.92
C PHE A 73 30.28 -9.89 -12.11
N GLU A 74 30.71 -10.59 -13.16
CA GLU A 74 31.33 -9.93 -14.32
C GLU A 74 30.29 -9.19 -15.17
N TRP A 75 30.68 -8.00 -15.69
CA TRP A 75 29.88 -7.23 -16.65
C TRP A 75 29.53 -8.01 -17.93
N SER A 76 30.35 -8.98 -18.31
CA SER A 76 30.15 -9.92 -19.42
C SER A 76 28.90 -10.82 -19.26
N GLY A 77 28.41 -10.99 -18.03
CA GLY A 77 27.31 -11.90 -17.69
C GLY A 77 25.90 -11.32 -17.81
N ASN A 78 25.75 -10.05 -18.23
CA ASN A 78 24.45 -9.46 -18.59
C ASN A 78 24.47 -8.98 -20.04
N ASN A 79 23.29 -8.73 -20.60
CA ASN A 79 23.16 -7.94 -21.82
C ASN A 79 23.81 -6.55 -21.60
N PRO A 80 24.55 -6.01 -22.58
CA PRO A 80 25.22 -4.73 -22.44
C PRO A 80 24.19 -3.61 -22.21
N MET A 81 24.39 -2.84 -21.14
CA MET A 81 23.71 -1.56 -20.95
C MET A 81 24.05 -0.65 -22.14
N PRO A 82 23.05 -0.01 -22.79
CA PRO A 82 23.33 0.95 -23.85
C PRO A 82 24.26 2.07 -23.34
N PRO A 83 25.35 2.42 -24.06
CA PRO A 83 26.32 3.43 -23.61
C PRO A 83 25.69 4.81 -23.36
N GLU A 84 24.51 5.07 -23.92
CA GLU A 84 23.69 6.25 -23.71
C GLU A 84 23.28 6.44 -22.24
N PHE A 85 23.23 5.38 -21.41
CA PHE A 85 22.99 5.50 -19.97
C PHE A 85 24.08 6.31 -19.24
N TRP A 86 25.30 6.38 -19.80
CA TRP A 86 26.39 7.20 -19.26
C TRP A 86 26.29 8.68 -19.67
N LEU A 87 25.40 9.02 -20.61
CA LEU A 87 25.08 10.40 -20.99
C LEU A 87 23.93 10.98 -20.13
N PHE A 88 23.39 10.20 -19.19
CA PHE A 88 22.31 10.68 -18.34
C PHE A 88 22.75 11.88 -17.47
N PRO A 89 21.83 12.82 -17.20
CA PRO A 89 22.13 13.99 -16.38
C PRO A 89 22.69 13.64 -15.00
N SER A 90 23.53 14.53 -14.46
CA SER A 90 24.16 14.35 -13.14
C SER A 90 23.21 14.28 -11.95
N PHE A 91 21.91 14.49 -12.17
CA PHE A 91 20.86 14.24 -11.18
C PHE A 91 20.44 12.76 -11.10
N LEU A 92 20.92 11.83 -11.93
CA LEU A 92 20.66 10.41 -11.67
C LEU A 92 21.65 9.84 -10.64
N PRO A 93 21.21 8.94 -9.73
CA PRO A 93 22.05 8.40 -8.65
C PRO A 93 23.23 7.54 -9.13
N MET A 94 23.35 7.26 -10.43
CA MET A 94 24.48 6.58 -11.06
C MET A 94 25.62 7.52 -11.50
N HIS A 95 25.47 8.85 -11.35
CA HIS A 95 26.49 9.79 -11.79
C HIS A 95 27.79 9.66 -10.97
N PRO A 96 28.98 9.53 -11.61
CA PRO A 96 30.22 9.10 -10.95
C PRO A 96 30.93 10.16 -10.07
N ASP A 97 30.24 11.23 -9.68
CA ASP A 97 30.80 12.25 -8.77
C ASP A 97 30.20 12.12 -7.35
N PRO A 98 30.88 11.43 -6.42
CA PRO A 98 30.41 11.26 -5.04
C PRO A 98 30.51 12.53 -4.19
N ASN A 99 31.11 13.62 -4.70
CA ASN A 99 31.20 14.91 -4.01
C ASN A 99 30.27 15.98 -4.62
N GLY A 100 29.61 15.67 -5.73
CA GLY A 100 28.69 16.56 -6.44
C GLY A 100 27.43 16.85 -5.64
N ASP A 101 26.89 18.06 -5.78
CA ASP A 101 25.71 18.49 -5.01
C ASP A 101 24.45 17.68 -5.36
N ALA A 102 24.38 17.13 -6.57
CA ALA A 102 23.32 16.20 -6.97
C ALA A 102 23.35 14.90 -6.16
N PHE A 103 24.52 14.32 -5.91
CA PHE A 103 24.67 13.11 -5.09
C PHE A 103 24.32 13.36 -3.62
N LYS A 104 24.75 14.51 -3.06
CA LYS A 104 24.35 14.94 -1.70
C LYS A 104 22.83 15.05 -1.55
N LYS A 105 22.15 15.62 -2.55
CA LYS A 105 20.68 15.71 -2.59
C LYS A 105 20.00 14.33 -2.67
N HIS A 106 20.60 13.35 -3.35
CA HIS A 106 20.10 11.97 -3.37
C HIS A 106 20.26 11.29 -2.00
N LEU A 107 21.43 11.38 -1.39
CA LEU A 107 21.66 10.82 -0.04
C LEU A 107 20.68 11.39 0.99
N ALA A 108 20.36 12.68 0.90
CA ALA A 108 19.40 13.33 1.78
C ALA A 108 17.95 12.82 1.62
N ARG A 109 17.62 12.19 0.49
CA ARG A 109 16.28 11.65 0.17
C ARG A 109 16.13 10.14 0.44
N ILE A 110 17.21 9.43 0.79
CA ILE A 110 17.12 8.01 1.17
C ILE A 110 16.13 7.77 2.34
N PRO A 111 16.09 8.59 3.40
CA PRO A 111 15.14 8.40 4.51
C PRO A 111 13.66 8.46 4.08
N ASP A 112 13.33 9.22 3.03
CA ASP A 112 11.96 9.39 2.53
C ASP A 112 11.35 8.08 2.01
N TYR A 113 12.19 7.09 1.68
CA TYR A 113 11.80 5.75 1.25
C TYR A 113 11.90 4.68 2.35
N LEU A 114 12.33 5.03 3.57
CA LEU A 114 12.49 4.06 4.66
C LEU A 114 11.31 4.12 5.62
N TRP A 115 10.63 2.98 5.79
CA TRP A 115 9.50 2.83 6.69
C TRP A 115 9.84 1.90 7.85
N ILE A 116 9.28 2.17 9.03
CA ILE A 116 9.43 1.29 10.21
C ILE A 116 8.04 0.76 10.59
N SER A 117 7.86 -0.54 10.41
CA SER A 117 6.69 -1.34 10.77
C SER A 117 7.03 -2.31 11.91
N GLU A 118 6.04 -3.11 12.32
CA GLU A 118 6.17 -4.06 13.44
C GLU A 118 7.15 -5.22 13.17
N ASP A 119 7.37 -5.54 11.89
CA ASP A 119 8.34 -6.51 11.36
C ASP A 119 9.74 -5.93 11.11
N GLY A 120 9.93 -4.61 11.27
CA GLY A 120 11.23 -3.95 11.19
C GLY A 120 11.26 -2.75 10.24
N MET A 121 12.41 -2.51 9.63
CA MET A 121 12.60 -1.39 8.68
C MET A 121 12.59 -1.91 7.25
N THR A 122 11.66 -1.42 6.44
CA THR A 122 11.50 -1.76 5.03
C THR A 122 11.78 -0.55 4.13
N MET A 123 11.97 -0.79 2.84
CA MET A 123 12.10 0.27 1.83
C MET A 123 10.85 0.29 0.95
N GLN A 124 10.13 1.42 0.94
CA GLN A 124 9.00 1.66 0.06
C GLN A 124 9.48 2.03 -1.35
N SER A 125 8.65 1.79 -2.37
CA SER A 125 8.90 2.32 -3.73
C SER A 125 8.76 3.83 -3.77
N PHE A 126 7.77 4.35 -3.05
CA PHE A 126 7.43 5.74 -2.73
C PHE A 126 6.25 5.70 -1.73
N GLY A 127 5.93 6.82 -1.08
CA GLY A 127 4.77 6.89 -0.17
C GLY A 127 3.42 7.03 -0.90
N SER A 128 2.33 6.75 -0.20
CA SER A 128 0.94 6.79 -0.70
C SER A 128 0.12 7.99 -0.19
N GLN A 129 0.77 9.02 0.34
CA GLN A 129 0.14 10.00 1.24
C GLN A 129 -1.03 10.78 0.62
N SER A 130 -0.92 11.21 -0.64
CA SER A 130 -1.98 11.94 -1.34
C SER A 130 -3.10 11.02 -1.82
N TRP A 131 -2.75 9.79 -2.23
CA TRP A 131 -3.73 8.76 -2.59
C TRP A 131 -4.61 8.38 -1.40
N ASP A 132 -3.98 8.00 -0.28
CA ASP A 132 -4.67 7.60 0.94
C ASP A 132 -5.51 8.76 1.51
N ALA A 133 -4.98 9.98 1.53
CA ALA A 133 -5.73 11.16 1.95
C ALA A 133 -6.96 11.40 1.05
N GLY A 134 -6.82 11.24 -0.27
CA GLY A 134 -7.92 11.39 -1.22
C GLY A 134 -9.07 10.42 -0.96
N LEU A 135 -8.75 9.13 -0.76
CA LEU A 135 -9.75 8.11 -0.47
C LEU A 135 -10.34 8.24 0.94
N VAL A 136 -9.51 8.51 1.96
CA VAL A 136 -9.97 8.69 3.35
C VAL A 136 -10.87 9.92 3.50
N ILE A 137 -10.58 11.04 2.83
CA ILE A 137 -11.48 12.21 2.85
C ILE A 137 -12.85 11.85 2.30
N GLN A 138 -12.93 11.13 1.17
CA GLN A 138 -14.20 10.71 0.58
C GLN A 138 -14.96 9.74 1.49
N ALA A 139 -14.28 8.76 2.08
CA ALA A 139 -14.87 7.83 3.05
C ALA A 139 -15.41 8.56 4.29
N LEU A 140 -14.64 9.50 4.85
CA LEU A 140 -15.06 10.33 5.99
C LEU A 140 -16.29 11.18 5.68
N LEU A 141 -16.34 11.81 4.50
CA LEU A 141 -17.51 12.58 4.05
C LEU A 141 -18.75 11.68 3.86
N ALA A 142 -18.58 10.43 3.45
CA ALA A 142 -19.66 9.46 3.31
C ALA A 142 -20.20 8.90 4.65
N THR A 143 -19.55 9.18 5.80
CA THR A 143 -20.08 8.77 7.12
C THR A 143 -21.23 9.63 7.63
N GLU A 144 -21.45 10.81 7.04
CA GLU A 144 -22.37 11.85 7.52
C GLU A 144 -22.04 12.44 8.92
N LEU A 145 -20.95 12.01 9.58
CA LEU A 145 -20.53 12.47 10.93
C LEU A 145 -19.75 13.81 10.93
N ILE A 146 -20.01 14.68 9.95
CA ILE A 146 -19.16 15.84 9.59
C ILE A 146 -18.89 16.76 10.79
N GLU A 147 -19.86 17.01 11.67
CA GLU A 147 -19.69 17.88 12.85
C GLU A 147 -18.70 17.31 13.87
N GLU A 148 -18.67 15.98 14.05
CA GLU A 148 -17.77 15.31 15.00
C GLU A 148 -16.31 15.27 14.49
N ILE A 149 -16.14 15.19 13.17
CA ILE A 149 -14.84 15.06 12.51
C ILE A 149 -14.33 16.35 11.85
N ALA A 150 -15.05 17.47 11.97
CA ALA A 150 -14.71 18.74 11.31
C ALA A 150 -13.24 19.19 11.49
N PRO A 151 -12.62 19.12 12.70
CA PRO A 151 -11.20 19.47 12.86
C PRO A 151 -10.24 18.56 12.09
N THR A 152 -10.64 17.32 11.80
CA THR A 152 -9.89 16.38 10.96
C THR A 152 -10.09 16.70 9.49
N LEU A 153 -11.32 16.97 9.05
CA LEU A 153 -11.62 17.40 7.68
C LEU A 153 -10.92 18.72 7.33
N ALA A 154 -10.84 19.69 8.25
CA ALA A 154 -10.10 20.93 8.05
C ALA A 154 -8.60 20.70 7.79
N ARG A 155 -7.97 19.81 8.58
CA ARG A 155 -6.55 19.43 8.36
C ARG A 155 -6.36 18.68 7.04
N ALA A 156 -7.30 17.79 6.69
CA ALA A 156 -7.25 17.03 5.46
C ALA A 156 -7.45 17.94 4.22
N HIS A 157 -8.35 18.93 4.31
CA HIS A 157 -8.56 19.96 3.30
C HIS A 157 -7.31 20.85 3.13
N TYR A 158 -6.65 21.23 4.23
CA TYR A 158 -5.36 21.93 4.17
C TYR A 158 -4.29 21.08 3.48
N PHE A 159 -4.13 19.81 3.90
CA PHE A 159 -3.16 18.88 3.33
C PHE A 159 -3.36 18.71 1.83
N ILE A 160 -4.57 18.33 1.39
CA ILE A 160 -4.84 18.07 -0.03
C ILE A 160 -4.63 19.34 -0.88
N LYS A 161 -4.94 20.54 -0.37
CA LYS A 161 -4.63 21.80 -1.07
C LYS A 161 -3.13 22.07 -1.16
N GLU A 162 -2.33 21.74 -0.15
CA GLU A 162 -0.89 21.98 -0.21
C GLU A 162 -0.10 20.89 -0.96
N SER A 163 -0.64 19.68 -1.09
CA SER A 163 -0.02 18.59 -1.86
C SER A 163 -0.12 18.73 -3.39
N GLN A 164 -0.90 19.69 -3.91
CA GLN A 164 -1.01 19.90 -5.36
C GLN A 164 0.29 20.45 -5.95
N VAL A 165 0.74 19.89 -7.07
CA VAL A 165 1.91 20.34 -7.82
C VAL A 165 1.66 21.75 -8.41
N LYS A 166 2.42 22.73 -7.92
CA LYS A 166 2.23 24.17 -8.24
C LYS A 166 2.90 24.60 -9.55
N ASP A 167 3.94 23.88 -9.97
CA ASP A 167 4.80 24.21 -11.11
C ASP A 167 5.00 23.00 -12.04
N ASN A 168 5.30 23.26 -13.32
CA ASN A 168 5.78 22.22 -14.23
C ASN A 168 7.25 21.88 -13.93
N PRO A 169 7.77 20.71 -14.38
CA PRO A 169 9.16 20.36 -14.13
C PRO A 169 10.09 21.39 -14.78
N SER A 170 11.23 21.66 -14.14
CA SER A 170 12.14 22.73 -14.54
C SER A 170 12.83 22.46 -15.88
N GLY A 171 13.18 23.55 -16.59
CA GLY A 171 13.83 23.47 -17.91
C GLY A 171 12.87 23.09 -19.04
N ASP A 172 13.41 22.56 -20.13
CA ASP A 172 12.60 22.01 -21.22
C ASP A 172 12.17 20.57 -20.88
N PHE A 173 11.20 20.46 -19.99
CA PHE A 173 10.67 19.18 -19.52
C PHE A 173 10.07 18.34 -20.66
N LYS A 174 9.65 18.95 -21.78
CA LYS A 174 9.10 18.24 -22.94
C LYS A 174 10.18 17.48 -23.72
N SER A 175 11.37 18.05 -23.91
CA SER A 175 12.51 17.31 -24.48
C SER A 175 13.07 16.25 -23.53
N MET A 176 12.76 16.34 -22.24
CA MET A 176 13.00 15.28 -21.24
C MET A 176 11.84 14.27 -21.13
N PHE A 177 10.91 14.25 -22.12
CA PHE A 177 9.75 13.36 -22.19
C PHE A 177 8.78 13.43 -20.98
N ARG A 178 8.87 14.48 -20.16
CA ARG A 178 7.91 14.72 -19.08
C ARG A 178 6.66 15.40 -19.64
N HIS A 179 5.51 14.93 -19.19
CA HIS A 179 4.23 15.60 -19.40
C HIS A 179 4.10 16.81 -18.44
N ILE A 180 3.23 17.78 -18.75
CA ILE A 180 2.84 18.85 -17.79
C ILE A 180 2.36 18.25 -16.45
N SER A 181 2.77 18.85 -15.34
CA SER A 181 2.43 18.46 -13.96
C SER A 181 1.74 19.57 -13.16
N LYS A 182 1.82 20.85 -13.59
CA LYS A 182 1.15 21.95 -12.88
C LYS A 182 -0.35 21.69 -12.78
N GLY A 183 -0.88 21.67 -11.55
CA GLY A 183 -2.28 21.39 -11.23
C GLY A 183 -2.56 19.97 -10.79
N SER A 184 -1.62 19.03 -10.94
CA SER A 184 -1.82 17.63 -10.60
C SER A 184 -1.66 17.35 -9.10
N TRP A 185 -2.07 16.15 -8.72
CA TRP A 185 -1.55 15.46 -7.54
C TRP A 185 -0.71 14.26 -7.96
N THR A 186 0.24 13.89 -7.12
CA THR A 186 1.03 12.65 -7.24
C THR A 186 0.42 11.59 -6.33
N PHE A 187 0.92 10.34 -6.38
CA PHE A 187 0.53 9.31 -5.40
C PHE A 187 0.95 9.70 -3.97
N SER A 188 2.15 10.26 -3.86
CA SER A 188 2.88 10.60 -2.65
C SER A 188 2.61 12.04 -2.17
N ASP A 189 3.51 12.97 -2.49
CA ASP A 189 3.49 14.38 -2.12
C ASP A 189 3.84 15.30 -3.31
N GLN A 190 3.94 16.61 -3.05
CA GLN A 190 4.24 17.62 -4.07
C GLN A 190 5.68 17.51 -4.62
N ASP A 191 6.65 17.12 -3.80
CA ASP A 191 8.09 17.12 -4.14
C ASP A 191 8.42 16.00 -5.15
N HIS A 192 7.67 14.89 -5.12
CA HIS A 192 7.78 13.83 -6.12
C HIS A 192 7.51 14.37 -7.55
N GLY A 193 6.55 15.27 -7.71
CA GLY A 193 6.27 15.97 -8.97
C GLY A 193 5.83 15.12 -10.18
N TRP A 194 5.60 13.81 -10.01
CA TRP A 194 5.01 12.95 -11.04
C TRP A 194 3.49 12.91 -10.91
N GLN A 195 2.83 13.57 -11.85
CA GLN A 195 1.38 13.61 -11.98
C GLN A 195 0.76 12.23 -12.24
N LEU A 196 -0.39 11.98 -11.64
CA LEU A 196 -1.25 10.84 -11.95
C LEU A 196 -2.66 11.31 -12.29
N SER A 197 -3.34 10.62 -13.20
CA SER A 197 -4.67 10.98 -13.67
C SER A 197 -5.75 10.68 -12.62
N ASP A 198 -5.75 9.47 -12.06
CA ASP A 198 -6.56 9.09 -10.91
C ASP A 198 -6.24 9.92 -9.65
N GLY A 199 -4.97 10.02 -9.23
CA GLY A 199 -4.58 10.81 -8.05
C GLY A 199 -5.02 12.27 -8.16
N THR A 200 -4.92 12.87 -9.36
CA THR A 200 -5.46 14.20 -9.63
C THR A 200 -6.99 14.24 -9.57
N ALA A 201 -7.68 13.23 -10.11
CA ALA A 201 -9.14 13.14 -10.08
C ALA A 201 -9.71 12.94 -8.67
N GLU A 202 -9.11 12.04 -7.88
CA GLU A 202 -9.48 11.77 -6.48
C GLU A 202 -9.26 13.01 -5.60
N ALA A 203 -8.10 13.65 -5.69
CA ALA A 203 -7.83 14.90 -4.96
C ALA A 203 -8.72 16.06 -5.41
N LEU A 204 -9.00 16.19 -6.71
CA LEU A 204 -9.95 17.18 -7.24
C LEU A 204 -11.36 16.95 -6.71
N LYS A 205 -11.83 15.69 -6.62
CA LYS A 205 -13.10 15.35 -5.95
C LYS A 205 -13.10 15.81 -4.50
N CYS A 206 -12.05 15.55 -3.72
CA CYS A 206 -11.95 16.01 -2.33
C CYS A 206 -12.12 17.53 -2.21
N CYS A 207 -11.36 18.30 -3.00
CA CYS A 207 -11.47 19.76 -3.00
C CYS A 207 -12.87 20.26 -3.36
N LEU A 208 -13.54 19.61 -4.33
CA LEU A 208 -14.89 19.96 -4.79
C LEU A 208 -16.01 19.51 -3.85
N LEU A 209 -15.81 18.45 -3.06
CA LEU A 209 -16.77 18.02 -2.04
C LEU A 209 -16.63 18.87 -0.77
N LEU A 210 -15.39 19.13 -0.33
CA LEU A 210 -15.10 19.99 0.82
C LEU A 210 -15.56 21.44 0.59
N SER A 211 -15.50 21.95 -0.66
CA SER A 211 -16.04 23.28 -0.99
C SER A 211 -17.57 23.40 -0.93
N LYS A 212 -18.30 22.29 -0.78
CA LYS A 212 -19.76 22.30 -0.51
C LYS A 212 -20.08 22.48 0.98
N LEU A 213 -19.09 22.45 1.88
CA LEU A 213 -19.24 22.61 3.33
C LEU A 213 -18.94 24.05 3.80
N PRO A 214 -19.44 24.47 4.98
CA PRO A 214 -19.12 25.78 5.56
C PRO A 214 -17.60 25.99 5.78
N PRO A 215 -17.01 27.11 5.33
CA PRO A 215 -15.59 27.42 5.55
C PRO A 215 -15.18 27.45 7.03
N GLU A 216 -16.12 27.71 7.95
CA GLU A 216 -15.91 27.69 9.38
C GLU A 216 -15.60 26.27 9.92
N LEU A 217 -16.03 25.21 9.22
CA LEU A 217 -15.79 23.83 9.59
C LEU A 217 -14.54 23.24 8.95
N VAL A 218 -14.29 23.53 7.66
CA VAL A 218 -13.23 22.89 6.87
C VAL A 218 -12.17 23.84 6.30
N GLY A 219 -12.26 25.14 6.61
CA GLY A 219 -11.41 26.18 6.06
C GLY A 219 -11.80 26.61 4.64
N GLU A 220 -11.20 27.70 4.17
CA GLU A 220 -11.50 28.30 2.86
C GLU A 220 -11.37 27.31 1.70
N LYS A 221 -12.24 27.48 0.70
CA LYS A 221 -12.20 26.69 -0.54
C LYS A 221 -10.88 26.89 -1.31
N MET A 222 -10.57 25.95 -2.19
CA MET A 222 -9.45 26.06 -3.12
C MET A 222 -9.74 27.10 -4.22
N GLU A 223 -8.73 27.88 -4.61
CA GLU A 223 -8.88 28.91 -5.65
C GLU A 223 -9.26 28.28 -7.01
N PRO A 224 -10.24 28.84 -7.76
CA PRO A 224 -10.73 28.26 -9.01
C PRO A 224 -9.65 27.99 -10.05
N GLU A 225 -8.65 28.87 -10.18
CA GLU A 225 -7.53 28.74 -11.11
C GLU A 225 -6.75 27.44 -10.89
N ARG A 226 -6.60 27.04 -9.62
CA ARG A 226 -5.90 25.81 -9.25
C ARG A 226 -6.74 24.56 -9.57
N LEU A 227 -8.07 24.68 -9.53
CA LEU A 227 -8.99 23.63 -9.99
C LEU A 227 -8.97 23.53 -11.52
N TYR A 228 -8.86 24.66 -12.23
CA TYR A 228 -8.74 24.70 -13.69
C TYR A 228 -7.41 24.09 -14.18
N ASP A 229 -6.31 24.30 -13.47
CA ASP A 229 -5.03 23.62 -13.75
C ASP A 229 -5.20 22.08 -13.62
N ALA A 230 -5.91 21.59 -12.60
CA ALA A 230 -6.19 20.16 -12.43
C ALA A 230 -7.06 19.58 -13.56
N VAL A 231 -8.12 20.29 -13.96
CA VAL A 231 -8.96 19.92 -15.12
C VAL A 231 -8.15 19.92 -16.42
N ASN A 232 -7.19 20.84 -16.56
CA ASN A 232 -6.28 20.86 -17.70
C ASN A 232 -5.37 19.63 -17.75
N ILE A 233 -4.88 19.14 -16.60
CA ILE A 233 -4.14 17.87 -16.51
C ILE A 233 -5.03 16.71 -16.99
N LEU A 234 -6.23 16.52 -16.42
CA LEU A 234 -7.13 15.41 -16.78
C LEU A 234 -7.48 15.41 -18.28
N LEU A 235 -7.77 16.58 -18.86
CA LEU A 235 -8.11 16.70 -20.29
C LEU A 235 -6.91 16.54 -21.22
N SER A 236 -5.68 16.73 -20.73
CA SER A 236 -4.46 16.65 -21.55
C SER A 236 -4.02 15.22 -21.86
N PHE A 237 -4.36 14.25 -21.00
CA PHE A 237 -4.02 12.83 -21.21
C PHE A 237 -4.76 12.17 -22.41
N GLN A 238 -5.79 12.82 -22.98
CA GLN A 238 -6.56 12.33 -24.15
C GLN A 238 -5.77 12.04 -25.43
N VAL A 239 -4.48 12.35 -25.48
CA VAL A 239 -3.68 12.45 -26.72
C VAL A 239 -2.50 11.47 -26.74
N LEU A 240 -2.30 10.68 -25.67
CA LEU A 240 -1.12 9.82 -25.55
C LEU A 240 -1.43 8.35 -25.91
N ASN A 241 -0.68 7.87 -26.89
CA ASN A 241 -0.59 6.46 -27.27
C ASN A 241 0.88 6.18 -27.66
N PRO A 242 1.67 5.49 -26.82
CA PRO A 242 3.01 5.03 -27.16
C PRO A 242 3.09 3.52 -27.46
N LEU A 243 4.20 3.09 -28.07
CA LEU A 243 4.59 1.72 -28.44
C LEU A 243 6.13 1.58 -28.23
N GLU A 244 6.73 0.47 -27.76
CA GLU A 244 6.23 -0.86 -27.35
C GLU A 244 7.24 -1.55 -26.38
N PHE A 245 6.94 -2.78 -25.91
CA PHE A 245 7.90 -3.81 -25.47
C PHE A 245 8.28 -4.02 -23.98
N LEU A 246 7.27 -4.18 -23.11
CA LEU A 246 7.13 -5.27 -22.12
C LEU A 246 5.71 -5.10 -21.57
N GLU A 247 4.93 -6.18 -21.49
CA GLU A 247 3.48 -6.20 -21.83
C GLU A 247 2.63 -5.06 -21.23
N GLU A 248 2.91 -4.66 -19.98
CA GLU A 248 2.22 -3.57 -19.25
C GLU A 248 3.13 -2.55 -18.53
N ILE A 249 4.46 -2.58 -18.73
CA ILE A 249 5.41 -1.69 -17.99
C ILE A 249 6.08 -0.60 -18.84
N VAL A 250 6.06 -0.70 -20.18
CA VAL A 250 6.73 0.26 -21.07
C VAL A 250 5.79 1.37 -21.56
N LEU A 251 4.48 1.13 -21.48
CA LEU A 251 3.46 1.98 -22.09
C LEU A 251 2.43 2.42 -21.06
N GLU A 252 2.27 3.73 -20.92
CA GLU A 252 1.08 4.30 -20.29
C GLU A 252 -0.13 3.94 -21.15
N ARG A 253 -1.08 3.18 -20.59
CA ARG A 253 -2.33 2.77 -21.25
C ARG A 253 -3.51 3.51 -20.63
N GLU A 254 -4.63 3.54 -21.35
CA GLU A 254 -5.91 3.88 -20.75
C GLU A 254 -6.32 2.72 -19.82
N PHE A 255 -6.55 3.01 -18.54
CA PHE A 255 -7.00 2.05 -17.52
C PHE A 255 -8.43 2.36 -17.04
N VAL A 256 -9.16 1.31 -16.65
CA VAL A 256 -10.55 1.38 -16.19
C VAL A 256 -10.68 2.27 -14.96
N GLU A 257 -9.75 2.12 -14.02
CA GLU A 257 -9.75 2.79 -12.73
C GLU A 257 -9.57 4.30 -12.89
N CYS A 258 -8.50 4.70 -13.59
CA CYS A 258 -8.19 6.09 -13.87
C CYS A 258 -9.27 6.78 -14.71
N THR A 259 -9.88 6.04 -15.64
CA THR A 259 -11.01 6.53 -16.45
C THR A 259 -12.25 6.76 -15.59
N GLY A 260 -12.59 5.79 -14.71
CA GLY A 260 -13.71 5.88 -13.78
C GLY A 260 -13.60 7.07 -12.82
N SER A 261 -12.43 7.27 -12.21
CA SER A 261 -12.13 8.42 -11.36
C SER A 261 -12.23 9.75 -12.11
N SER A 262 -11.65 9.82 -13.32
CA SER A 262 -11.66 11.04 -14.14
C SER A 262 -13.07 11.48 -14.55
N ILE A 263 -13.98 10.52 -14.87
CA ILE A 263 -15.39 10.82 -15.14
C ILE A 263 -16.04 11.46 -13.90
N GLN A 264 -15.92 10.84 -12.72
CA GLN A 264 -16.54 11.34 -11.49
C GLN A 264 -16.06 12.76 -11.16
N ALA A 265 -14.75 13.00 -11.23
CA ALA A 265 -14.15 14.30 -10.93
C ALA A 265 -14.61 15.41 -11.90
N LEU A 266 -14.63 15.12 -13.20
CA LEU A 266 -15.01 16.11 -14.23
C LEU A 266 -16.51 16.40 -14.25
N ILE A 267 -17.37 15.44 -13.89
CA ILE A 267 -18.81 15.68 -13.70
C ILE A 267 -19.02 16.57 -12.47
N LEU A 268 -18.46 16.22 -11.31
CA LEU A 268 -18.56 17.02 -10.09
C LEU A 268 -17.98 18.44 -10.26
N PHE A 269 -16.92 18.59 -11.06
CA PHE A 269 -16.39 19.91 -11.45
C PHE A 269 -17.40 20.68 -12.31
N SER A 270 -18.01 20.03 -13.30
CA SER A 270 -18.97 20.65 -14.22
C SER A 270 -20.27 21.08 -13.53
N GLU A 271 -20.66 20.46 -12.42
CA GLU A 271 -21.75 20.95 -11.56
C GLU A 271 -21.48 22.34 -10.98
N GLN A 272 -20.23 22.59 -10.57
CA GLN A 272 -19.83 23.83 -9.88
C GLN A 272 -19.29 24.91 -10.83
N TYR A 273 -18.72 24.49 -11.97
CA TYR A 273 -18.09 25.37 -12.97
C TYR A 273 -18.60 25.09 -14.39
N PRO A 274 -19.93 25.16 -14.65
CA PRO A 274 -20.57 24.63 -15.86
C PRO A 274 -20.12 25.24 -17.19
N GLU A 275 -19.55 26.46 -17.18
CA GLU A 275 -19.06 27.13 -18.39
C GLU A 275 -17.58 26.83 -18.70
N HIS A 276 -16.82 26.28 -17.75
CA HIS A 276 -15.38 26.08 -17.93
C HIS A 276 -15.10 24.85 -18.81
N ARG A 277 -14.63 25.08 -20.05
CA ARG A 277 -14.24 24.03 -21.04
C ARG A 277 -15.32 22.95 -21.30
N LYS A 278 -16.59 23.26 -21.03
CA LYS A 278 -17.76 22.37 -21.12
C LYS A 278 -17.72 21.36 -22.27
N LYS A 279 -17.57 21.84 -23.52
CA LYS A 279 -17.57 21.00 -24.73
C LYS A 279 -16.45 19.95 -24.76
N GLU A 280 -15.30 20.25 -24.15
CA GLU A 280 -14.15 19.35 -24.11
C GLU A 280 -14.32 18.29 -23.00
N ILE A 281 -14.94 18.69 -21.87
CA ILE A 281 -15.32 17.79 -20.78
C ILE A 281 -16.43 16.84 -21.22
N GLU A 282 -17.51 17.33 -21.86
CA GLU A 282 -18.58 16.51 -22.43
C GLU A 282 -18.04 15.49 -23.44
N LYS A 283 -17.10 15.92 -24.30
CA LYS A 283 -16.42 15.04 -25.27
C LYS A 283 -15.51 14.01 -24.60
N PHE A 284 -14.82 14.37 -23.51
CA PHE A 284 -14.04 13.43 -22.71
C PHE A 284 -14.94 12.35 -22.11
N ILE A 285 -15.97 12.77 -21.37
CA ILE A 285 -16.90 11.87 -20.68
C ILE A 285 -17.57 10.92 -21.68
N GLY A 286 -18.02 11.41 -22.84
CA GLY A 286 -18.60 10.56 -23.88
C GLY A 286 -17.66 9.48 -24.43
N LYS A 287 -16.36 9.79 -24.57
CA LYS A 287 -15.34 8.78 -24.93
C LYS A 287 -15.06 7.82 -23.78
N ALA A 288 -14.90 8.34 -22.58
CA ALA A 288 -14.53 7.59 -21.38
C ALA A 288 -15.62 6.55 -21.01
N ILE A 289 -16.90 6.94 -21.09
CA ILE A 289 -18.04 6.01 -20.96
C ILE A 289 -17.95 4.90 -22.01
N LYS A 290 -17.69 5.26 -23.29
CA LYS A 290 -17.58 4.27 -24.35
C LYS A 290 -16.40 3.32 -24.13
N TYR A 291 -15.25 3.80 -23.67
CA TYR A 291 -14.12 2.95 -23.29
C TYR A 291 -14.51 1.96 -22.17
N LEU A 292 -15.21 2.42 -21.12
CA LEU A 292 -15.68 1.53 -20.05
C LEU A 292 -16.68 0.48 -20.57
N GLU A 293 -17.59 0.88 -21.47
CA GLU A 293 -18.56 -0.03 -22.10
C GLU A 293 -17.89 -1.04 -23.05
N ASP A 294 -16.87 -0.63 -23.82
CA ASP A 294 -16.13 -1.48 -24.77
C ASP A 294 -15.11 -2.42 -24.09
N THR A 295 -14.67 -2.12 -22.86
CA THR A 295 -13.69 -2.92 -22.10
C THR A 295 -14.31 -3.88 -21.06
N GLN A 296 -15.64 -3.85 -20.89
CA GLN A 296 -16.33 -4.78 -20.00
C GLN A 296 -16.16 -6.23 -20.51
N LYS A 297 -15.86 -7.16 -19.61
CA LYS A 297 -15.76 -8.59 -19.91
C LYS A 297 -17.14 -9.21 -20.08
N ASP A 298 -17.21 -10.35 -20.78
CA ASP A 298 -18.47 -11.05 -21.08
C ASP A 298 -19.27 -11.45 -19.81
N ASP A 299 -18.60 -11.66 -18.68
CA ASP A 299 -19.23 -11.97 -17.39
C ASP A 299 -19.82 -10.74 -16.67
N GLY A 300 -19.50 -9.53 -17.14
CA GLY A 300 -19.92 -8.24 -16.57
C GLY A 300 -18.85 -7.53 -15.74
N SER A 301 -17.69 -8.14 -15.49
CA SER A 301 -16.61 -7.55 -14.70
C SER A 301 -15.68 -6.64 -15.53
N TRP A 302 -14.82 -5.90 -14.84
CA TRP A 302 -13.59 -5.33 -15.40
C TRP A 302 -12.38 -5.82 -14.61
N TYR A 303 -11.26 -6.00 -15.28
CA TYR A 303 -9.99 -6.37 -14.66
C TYR A 303 -9.36 -5.14 -13.96
N GLY A 304 -8.96 -5.29 -12.70
CA GLY A 304 -8.20 -4.30 -11.95
C GLY A 304 -6.70 -4.50 -12.12
N ASN A 305 -6.00 -3.45 -12.50
CA ASN A 305 -4.56 -3.42 -12.74
C ASN A 305 -3.82 -2.85 -11.52
N TRP A 306 -4.47 -1.94 -10.79
CA TRP A 306 -3.90 -1.21 -9.64
C TRP A 306 -4.44 -1.69 -8.27
N GLY A 307 -5.25 -2.74 -8.26
CA GLY A 307 -5.81 -3.37 -7.07
C GLY A 307 -6.45 -4.72 -7.42
N VAL A 308 -6.60 -5.60 -6.43
CA VAL A 308 -6.89 -7.04 -6.65
C VAL A 308 -8.40 -7.34 -6.58
N CYS A 309 -9.03 -7.85 -7.64
CA CYS A 309 -8.75 -7.58 -9.04
C CYS A 309 -10.06 -7.22 -9.75
N PHE A 310 -10.98 -8.17 -9.90
CA PHE A 310 -12.22 -7.95 -10.65
C PHE A 310 -13.23 -7.10 -9.89
N ILE A 311 -13.37 -7.30 -8.57
CA ILE A 311 -14.18 -6.42 -7.71
C ILE A 311 -13.64 -4.98 -7.75
N TYR A 312 -12.31 -4.82 -7.71
CA TYR A 312 -11.64 -3.51 -7.74
C TYR A 312 -11.89 -2.75 -9.06
N GLY A 313 -11.58 -3.37 -10.21
CA GLY A 313 -11.85 -2.76 -11.52
C GLY A 313 -13.33 -2.44 -11.73
N THR A 314 -14.22 -3.36 -11.31
CA THR A 314 -15.67 -3.18 -11.41
C THR A 314 -16.19 -2.04 -10.53
N PHE A 315 -15.61 -1.82 -9.34
CA PHE A 315 -15.97 -0.70 -8.46
C PHE A 315 -15.72 0.66 -9.13
N PHE A 316 -14.54 0.88 -9.71
CA PHE A 316 -14.24 2.15 -10.39
C PHE A 316 -15.05 2.35 -11.67
N ALA A 317 -15.24 1.30 -12.47
CA ALA A 317 -16.09 1.34 -13.67
C ALA A 317 -17.53 1.74 -13.34
N LEU A 318 -18.12 1.09 -12.32
CA LEU A 318 -19.47 1.41 -11.84
C LEU A 318 -19.55 2.84 -11.29
N GLY A 319 -18.55 3.31 -10.53
CA GLY A 319 -18.50 4.69 -10.04
C GLY A 319 -18.51 5.73 -11.16
N GLY A 320 -17.70 5.52 -12.21
CA GLY A 320 -17.68 6.37 -13.40
C GLY A 320 -19.00 6.36 -14.17
N LEU A 321 -19.58 5.19 -14.43
CA LEU A 321 -20.85 5.05 -15.13
C LEU A 321 -22.02 5.65 -14.33
N ALA A 322 -22.08 5.42 -13.02
CA ALA A 322 -23.12 5.96 -12.15
C ALA A 322 -23.07 7.49 -12.06
N ALA A 323 -21.88 8.09 -11.95
CA ALA A 323 -21.72 9.55 -12.01
C ALA A 323 -22.20 10.12 -13.35
N ALA A 324 -22.04 9.38 -14.45
CA ALA A 324 -22.58 9.73 -15.76
C ALA A 324 -24.10 9.51 -15.92
N GLY A 325 -24.84 9.24 -14.84
CA GLY A 325 -26.28 9.04 -14.86
C GLY A 325 -26.73 7.69 -15.44
N LYS A 326 -25.81 6.74 -15.62
CA LYS A 326 -26.16 5.35 -15.96
C LYS A 326 -26.71 4.67 -14.70
N THR A 327 -27.79 3.92 -14.84
CA THR A 327 -28.45 3.18 -13.75
C THR A 327 -28.73 1.75 -14.17
N TYR A 328 -29.15 0.91 -13.22
CA TYR A 328 -29.59 -0.47 -13.50
C TYR A 328 -30.72 -0.53 -14.54
N ASP A 329 -31.65 0.44 -14.52
CA ASP A 329 -32.78 0.47 -15.44
C ASP A 329 -32.36 0.90 -16.86
N ASN A 330 -31.46 1.88 -16.98
CA ASN A 330 -31.13 2.51 -18.26
C ASN A 330 -29.85 1.96 -18.95
N CYS A 331 -29.03 1.15 -18.26
CA CYS A 331 -27.72 0.71 -18.76
C CYS A 331 -27.51 -0.80 -18.64
N ASP A 332 -27.27 -1.46 -19.78
CA ASP A 332 -27.01 -2.91 -19.83
C ASP A 332 -25.69 -3.30 -19.17
N THR A 333 -24.66 -2.49 -19.40
CA THR A 333 -23.32 -2.60 -18.81
C THR A 333 -23.40 -2.65 -17.28
N ILE A 334 -24.21 -1.77 -16.66
CA ILE A 334 -24.44 -1.79 -15.20
C ILE A 334 -25.17 -3.07 -14.76
N ARG A 335 -26.19 -3.53 -15.50
CA ARG A 335 -26.91 -4.77 -15.13
C ARG A 335 -25.99 -5.99 -15.13
N LYS A 336 -25.12 -6.11 -16.13
CA LYS A 336 -24.11 -7.17 -16.20
C LYS A 336 -23.14 -7.10 -15.02
N ALA A 337 -22.62 -5.92 -14.70
CA ALA A 337 -21.72 -5.71 -13.56
C ALA A 337 -22.38 -6.02 -12.22
N VAL A 338 -23.63 -5.61 -12.02
CA VAL A 338 -24.41 -5.97 -10.82
C VAL A 338 -24.67 -7.48 -10.76
N HIS A 339 -24.97 -8.12 -11.89
CA HIS A 339 -25.11 -9.58 -11.95
C HIS A 339 -23.78 -10.29 -11.61
N PHE A 340 -22.64 -9.82 -12.11
CA PHE A 340 -21.31 -10.32 -11.75
C PHE A 340 -21.07 -10.24 -10.24
N LEU A 341 -21.30 -9.08 -9.62
CA LEU A 341 -21.09 -8.89 -8.18
C LEU A 341 -22.03 -9.77 -7.34
N LEU A 342 -23.31 -9.85 -7.71
CA LEU A 342 -24.29 -10.69 -7.01
C LEU A 342 -24.04 -12.19 -7.17
N THR A 343 -23.52 -12.64 -8.33
CA THR A 343 -23.16 -14.06 -8.53
C THR A 343 -21.79 -14.42 -7.92
N THR A 344 -20.94 -13.43 -7.69
CA THR A 344 -19.66 -13.57 -6.96
C THR A 344 -19.85 -13.54 -5.44
N GLN A 345 -21.01 -13.10 -4.93
CA GLN A 345 -21.33 -13.04 -3.52
C GLN A 345 -21.31 -14.43 -2.86
N CYS A 346 -20.33 -14.67 -2.00
CA CYS A 346 -20.28 -15.85 -1.13
C CYS A 346 -21.37 -15.77 -0.03
N PHE A 347 -21.70 -16.93 0.56
CA PHE A 347 -22.75 -17.02 1.58
C PHE A 347 -22.46 -16.17 2.83
N ASN A 348 -21.18 -15.91 3.10
CA ASN A 348 -20.70 -14.84 3.99
C ASN A 348 -19.87 -13.86 3.14
N PHE A 349 -19.96 -12.56 3.43
CA PHE A 349 -19.81 -11.44 2.46
C PHE A 349 -18.43 -11.23 1.80
N LEU A 350 -17.38 -11.96 2.17
CA LEU A 350 -16.03 -11.70 1.70
C LEU A 350 -15.44 -12.91 0.97
N LYS A 351 -15.36 -12.79 -0.35
CA LYS A 351 -14.35 -13.51 -1.13
C LYS A 351 -13.15 -12.59 -1.25
N ALA A 352 -12.06 -12.90 -0.54
CA ALA A 352 -10.76 -12.36 -0.93
C ALA A 352 -10.44 -12.93 -2.32
N GLU A 353 -10.08 -12.05 -3.27
CA GLU A 353 -9.49 -12.50 -4.52
C GLU A 353 -8.03 -12.84 -4.22
N ASP A 354 -7.69 -14.13 -4.21
CA ASP A 354 -6.30 -14.59 -4.09
C ASP A 354 -5.47 -14.01 -5.26
N GLU A 355 -4.23 -13.59 -5.00
CA GLU A 355 -3.30 -13.03 -6.00
C GLU A 355 -2.91 -14.01 -7.14
N GLY A 356 -3.43 -15.24 -7.12
CA GLY A 356 -3.25 -16.27 -8.14
C GLY A 356 -4.05 -16.03 -9.42
N GLY A 357 -3.82 -14.89 -10.09
CA GLY A 357 -4.52 -14.46 -11.31
C GLY A 357 -4.18 -15.25 -12.58
N ASP A 358 -3.13 -16.08 -12.60
CA ASP A 358 -2.74 -16.85 -13.79
C ASP A 358 -3.43 -18.22 -13.86
N ARG A 359 -4.65 -18.23 -14.42
CA ARG A 359 -5.18 -19.45 -15.06
C ARG A 359 -4.70 -19.47 -16.50
N GLY A 360 -3.60 -20.18 -16.71
CA GLY A 360 -2.80 -20.21 -17.92
C GLY A 360 -3.57 -20.14 -19.25
N THR A 361 -3.06 -19.29 -20.14
CA THR A 361 -3.51 -19.16 -21.52
C THR A 361 -3.45 -20.51 -22.25
N PRO A 362 -4.53 -20.96 -22.92
CA PRO A 362 -4.51 -22.19 -23.68
C PRO A 362 -3.72 -21.98 -24.99
N THR A 363 -2.51 -22.54 -25.04
CA THR A 363 -1.70 -22.55 -26.27
C THR A 363 -2.43 -23.33 -27.39
N PRO A 364 -2.62 -22.74 -28.58
CA PRO A 364 -3.28 -23.44 -29.67
C PRO A 364 -2.34 -24.46 -30.29
N THR A 365 -2.71 -25.75 -30.24
CA THR A 365 -2.05 -26.81 -31.03
C THR A 365 -3.05 -27.47 -31.98
N HIS A 366 -2.57 -27.78 -33.18
CA HIS A 366 -3.38 -28.15 -34.34
C HIS A 366 -4.06 -29.53 -34.22
N PRO A 367 -5.16 -29.77 -34.96
CA PRO A 367 -5.99 -30.94 -34.77
C PRO A 367 -5.31 -32.20 -35.30
N ASN A 368 -5.39 -33.30 -34.52
CA ASN A 368 -5.05 -34.62 -35.00
C ASN A 368 -6.33 -35.47 -35.09
N ASN A 369 -6.70 -35.86 -36.31
CA ASN A 369 -7.83 -36.75 -36.55
C ASN A 369 -7.53 -38.14 -35.99
N ASN A 370 -8.39 -38.67 -35.13
CA ASN A 370 -8.65 -40.11 -35.15
C ASN A 370 -10.09 -40.42 -34.71
N THR A 371 -10.80 -41.08 -35.61
CA THR A 371 -12.19 -41.53 -35.47
C THR A 371 -12.28 -42.76 -34.58
N GLY A 372 -13.25 -42.81 -33.66
CA GLY A 372 -13.48 -44.00 -32.83
C GLY A 372 -14.54 -43.85 -31.74
N ASP A 373 -15.80 -43.68 -32.12
CA ASP A 373 -16.96 -44.04 -31.27
C ASP A 373 -17.43 -45.45 -31.72
N PRO A 374 -17.77 -46.37 -30.81
CA PRO A 374 -19.18 -46.42 -30.39
C PRO A 374 -19.43 -46.80 -28.91
N HIS A 375 -20.30 -46.01 -28.27
CA HIS A 375 -21.36 -46.41 -27.34
C HIS A 375 -21.02 -47.12 -26.00
N ALA A 376 -21.39 -46.48 -24.88
CA ALA A 376 -22.31 -47.09 -23.89
C ALA A 376 -22.93 -46.09 -22.90
N ALA A 377 -24.27 -46.10 -22.82
CA ALA A 377 -25.12 -45.80 -21.66
C ALA A 377 -24.81 -44.58 -20.74
N VAL A 378 -25.54 -43.48 -20.94
CA VAL A 378 -25.82 -42.50 -19.88
C VAL A 378 -26.88 -43.10 -18.94
N SER A 379 -26.50 -43.41 -17.69
CA SER A 379 -27.46 -43.69 -16.62
C SER A 379 -27.72 -42.43 -15.79
N ALA A 380 -28.90 -41.83 -15.94
CA ALA A 380 -29.36 -40.78 -15.04
C ALA A 380 -29.60 -41.36 -13.63
N ALA A 381 -29.13 -40.66 -12.59
CA ALA A 381 -29.37 -41.02 -11.19
C ALA A 381 -29.58 -39.75 -10.35
N ASP A 382 -30.84 -39.54 -9.97
CA ASP A 382 -31.36 -38.74 -8.85
C ASP A 382 -30.67 -37.41 -8.49
N ASP A 383 -31.11 -36.35 -9.17
CA ASP A 383 -31.17 -35.02 -8.59
C ASP A 383 -32.37 -34.96 -7.61
N GLN A 384 -32.12 -35.16 -6.31
CA GLN A 384 -33.10 -34.79 -5.27
C GLN A 384 -32.70 -33.44 -4.65
N PRO A 385 -33.64 -32.48 -4.53
CA PRO A 385 -33.34 -31.20 -3.89
C PRO A 385 -33.04 -31.42 -2.42
N GLN A 386 -31.78 -31.20 -2.02
CA GLN A 386 -31.43 -31.13 -0.60
C GLN A 386 -32.29 -30.04 0.05
N GLN A 387 -33.13 -30.45 1.00
CA GLN A 387 -33.91 -29.51 1.81
C GLN A 387 -32.95 -28.50 2.44
N ARG A 388 -33.08 -27.22 2.09
CA ARG A 388 -32.44 -26.13 2.85
C ARG A 388 -32.91 -26.27 4.28
N VAL A 389 -32.01 -26.71 5.16
CA VAL A 389 -32.21 -26.63 6.60
C VAL A 389 -32.42 -25.16 6.91
N GLN A 390 -33.60 -24.83 7.43
CA GLN A 390 -33.97 -23.45 7.77
C GLN A 390 -33.26 -23.11 9.09
N VAL A 391 -31.97 -22.76 8.99
CA VAL A 391 -31.14 -22.32 10.13
C VAL A 391 -31.81 -21.08 10.71
N ARG A 392 -32.09 -21.11 12.01
CA ARG A 392 -32.66 -19.95 12.70
C ARG A 392 -31.55 -18.92 12.87
N GLU A 393 -31.89 -17.64 12.79
CA GLU A 393 -30.95 -16.52 12.96
C GLU A 393 -30.17 -16.59 14.31
N GLN A 394 -30.80 -17.15 15.34
CA GLN A 394 -30.15 -17.42 16.65
C GLN A 394 -29.14 -18.59 16.64
N ASP A 395 -29.17 -19.47 15.63
CA ASP A 395 -28.20 -20.54 15.44
C ASP A 395 -26.99 -20.09 14.58
N GLN A 396 -27.03 -18.87 14.00
CA GLN A 396 -25.97 -18.30 13.16
C GLN A 396 -24.79 -17.75 13.98
N TYR A 397 -25.06 -17.26 15.19
CA TYR A 397 -24.05 -16.64 16.06
C TYR A 397 -23.71 -17.52 17.29
N MET A 398 -22.46 -17.44 17.75
CA MET A 398 -22.10 -18.01 19.05
C MET A 398 -22.97 -17.39 20.15
N PRO A 399 -23.49 -18.15 21.13
CA PRO A 399 -24.29 -17.59 22.22
C PRO A 399 -23.53 -16.48 22.97
N ILE A 400 -24.10 -15.26 22.99
CA ILE A 400 -23.49 -14.05 23.58
C ILE A 400 -23.01 -14.23 25.03
N ALA A 401 -23.71 -15.07 25.82
CA ALA A 401 -23.30 -15.43 27.17
C ALA A 401 -21.93 -16.14 27.24
N ASN A 402 -21.57 -16.95 26.23
CA ASN A 402 -20.26 -17.58 26.13
C ASN A 402 -19.18 -16.56 25.78
N VAL A 403 -19.46 -15.66 24.83
CA VAL A 403 -18.57 -14.56 24.42
C VAL A 403 -18.25 -13.66 25.62
N ILE A 404 -19.28 -13.15 26.32
CA ILE A 404 -19.13 -12.35 27.54
C ILE A 404 -18.30 -13.09 28.60
N ARG A 405 -18.54 -14.39 28.80
CA ARG A 405 -17.79 -15.20 29.78
C ARG A 405 -16.30 -15.33 29.42
N ILE A 406 -15.96 -15.39 28.14
CA ILE A 406 -14.56 -15.43 27.68
C ILE A 406 -13.91 -14.06 27.86
N MET A 407 -14.54 -12.99 27.37
CA MET A 407 -14.05 -11.60 27.54
C MET A 407 -13.80 -11.26 29.02
N ARG A 408 -14.72 -11.67 29.91
CA ARG A 408 -14.63 -11.48 31.37
C ARG A 408 -13.48 -12.23 32.04
N ARG A 409 -12.86 -13.23 31.39
CA ARG A 409 -11.65 -13.92 31.90
C ARG A 409 -10.36 -13.18 31.56
N ILE A 410 -10.37 -12.42 30.47
CA ILE A 410 -9.20 -11.68 29.95
C ILE A 410 -9.12 -10.29 30.63
N LEU A 411 -10.28 -9.66 30.85
CA LEU A 411 -10.36 -8.30 31.39
C LEU A 411 -10.27 -8.25 32.94
N PRO A 412 -9.75 -7.14 33.51
CA PRO A 412 -9.74 -6.94 34.96
C PRO A 412 -11.13 -7.02 35.59
N PRO A 413 -11.27 -7.41 36.88
CA PRO A 413 -12.57 -7.58 37.55
C PRO A 413 -13.49 -6.34 37.51
N HIS A 414 -12.91 -5.15 37.42
CA HIS A 414 -13.63 -3.87 37.38
C HIS A 414 -13.83 -3.31 35.95
N GLY A 415 -13.30 -3.98 34.92
CA GLY A 415 -13.49 -3.58 33.53
C GLY A 415 -14.97 -3.62 33.14
N LYS A 416 -15.45 -2.57 32.49
CA LYS A 416 -16.75 -2.59 31.82
C LYS A 416 -16.55 -3.09 30.38
N ILE A 417 -17.54 -3.78 29.86
CA ILE A 417 -17.62 -4.18 28.45
C ILE A 417 -18.88 -3.47 27.93
N SER A 418 -18.75 -2.60 26.93
CA SER A 418 -19.90 -1.99 26.24
C SER A 418 -20.74 -3.07 25.56
N ASP A 419 -21.96 -2.74 25.17
CA ASP A 419 -22.81 -3.68 24.45
C ASP A 419 -22.26 -3.92 23.03
N ASP A 420 -21.89 -2.85 22.31
CA ASP A 420 -21.21 -2.89 21.01
C ASP A 420 -19.99 -3.82 21.02
N ALA A 421 -19.11 -3.72 22.03
CA ALA A 421 -17.92 -4.58 22.11
C ALA A 421 -18.24 -6.07 22.32
N LYS A 422 -19.43 -6.43 22.84
CA LYS A 422 -19.87 -7.82 22.95
C LYS A 422 -20.41 -8.32 21.62
N GLU A 423 -21.16 -7.46 20.91
CA GLU A 423 -21.77 -7.75 19.62
C GLU A 423 -20.69 -7.89 18.53
N THR A 424 -19.78 -6.91 18.39
CA THR A 424 -18.65 -7.01 17.45
C THR A 424 -17.79 -8.26 17.69
N VAL A 425 -17.49 -8.60 18.95
CA VAL A 425 -16.70 -9.81 19.25
C VAL A 425 -17.52 -11.09 19.01
N GLN A 426 -18.85 -11.06 19.18
CA GLN A 426 -19.72 -12.18 18.83
C GLN A 426 -19.74 -12.42 17.33
N GLU A 427 -19.87 -11.37 16.52
CA GLU A 427 -19.81 -11.42 15.05
C GLU A 427 -18.46 -11.96 14.59
N CYS A 428 -17.35 -11.30 14.97
CA CYS A 428 -16.00 -11.71 14.56
C CYS A 428 -15.67 -13.16 14.92
N VAL A 429 -16.06 -13.64 16.11
CA VAL A 429 -15.80 -15.04 16.52
C VAL A 429 -16.70 -16.03 15.79
N SER A 430 -17.94 -15.65 15.47
CA SER A 430 -18.88 -16.51 14.73
C SER A 430 -18.45 -16.65 13.27
N GLU A 431 -18.01 -15.56 12.64
CA GLU A 431 -17.43 -15.55 11.30
C GLU A 431 -16.12 -16.35 11.25
N PHE A 432 -15.19 -16.13 12.20
CA PHE A 432 -13.94 -16.90 12.25
C PHE A 432 -14.19 -18.42 12.34
N ILE A 433 -15.11 -18.87 13.19
CA ILE A 433 -15.48 -20.28 13.28
C ILE A 433 -16.09 -20.78 11.96
N SER A 434 -17.00 -20.00 11.35
CA SER A 434 -17.65 -20.36 10.09
C SER A 434 -16.64 -20.50 8.95
N PHE A 435 -15.67 -19.59 8.87
CA PHE A 435 -14.63 -19.57 7.85
C PHE A 435 -13.68 -20.77 7.97
N ILE A 436 -13.11 -20.99 9.16
CA ILE A 436 -12.20 -22.12 9.43
C ILE A 436 -12.91 -23.47 9.24
N THR A 437 -14.15 -23.60 9.71
CA THR A 437 -14.90 -24.87 9.57
C THR A 437 -15.39 -25.10 8.15
N SER A 438 -15.69 -24.06 7.37
CA SER A 438 -16.03 -24.18 5.95
C SER A 438 -14.85 -24.72 5.13
N GLU A 439 -13.66 -24.14 5.29
CA GLU A 439 -12.44 -24.54 4.57
C GLU A 439 -12.01 -25.98 4.95
N ALA A 440 -12.03 -26.31 6.25
CA ALA A 440 -11.79 -27.66 6.73
C ALA A 440 -12.81 -28.68 6.18
N ASN A 441 -14.09 -28.29 6.06
CA ASN A 441 -15.15 -29.12 5.47
C ASN A 441 -15.03 -29.21 3.94
N GLN A 442 -14.52 -28.19 3.25
CA GLN A 442 -14.20 -28.25 1.83
C GLN A 442 -13.09 -29.26 1.55
N ARG A 443 -11.99 -29.22 2.31
CA ARG A 443 -10.93 -30.23 2.22
C ARG A 443 -11.43 -31.63 2.52
N CYS A 444 -12.17 -31.80 3.62
CA CYS A 444 -12.78 -33.08 4.00
C CYS A 444 -13.61 -33.68 2.85
N ARG A 445 -14.49 -32.89 2.23
CA ARG A 445 -15.31 -33.31 1.08
C ARG A 445 -14.49 -33.61 -0.17
N HIS A 446 -13.44 -32.83 -0.44
CA HIS A 446 -12.52 -33.07 -1.57
C HIS A 446 -11.78 -34.41 -1.44
N GLU A 447 -11.37 -34.77 -0.21
CA GLU A 447 -10.80 -36.09 0.10
C GLU A 447 -11.86 -37.21 0.25
N GLN A 448 -13.12 -36.96 -0.15
CA GLN A 448 -14.27 -37.87 -0.04
C GLN A 448 -14.58 -38.37 1.39
N ARG A 449 -14.10 -37.64 2.41
CA ARG A 449 -14.39 -37.92 3.82
C ARG A 449 -15.71 -37.26 4.23
N LYS A 450 -16.40 -37.89 5.20
CA LYS A 450 -17.67 -37.39 5.76
C LYS A 450 -17.52 -36.73 7.13
N THR A 451 -16.33 -36.81 7.72
CA THR A 451 -16.03 -36.33 9.08
C THR A 451 -14.82 -35.43 9.03
N VAL A 452 -15.01 -34.17 9.42
CA VAL A 452 -13.92 -33.19 9.58
C VAL A 452 -13.05 -33.61 10.77
N THR A 453 -11.74 -33.62 10.57
CA THR A 453 -10.73 -34.02 11.56
C THR A 453 -10.03 -32.80 12.16
N ALA A 454 -9.26 -33.01 13.24
CA ALA A 454 -8.44 -31.93 13.81
C ALA A 454 -7.33 -31.49 12.85
N GLU A 455 -6.80 -32.41 12.03
CA GLU A 455 -5.86 -32.14 10.94
C GLU A 455 -6.46 -31.24 9.85
N ASP A 456 -7.74 -31.38 9.54
CA ASP A 456 -8.42 -30.49 8.58
C ASP A 456 -8.50 -29.06 9.11
N LEU A 457 -8.77 -28.90 10.41
CA LEU A 457 -8.83 -27.61 11.09
C LEU A 457 -7.43 -26.96 11.17
N LEU A 458 -6.40 -27.73 11.55
CA LEU A 458 -5.01 -27.24 11.56
C LEU A 458 -4.54 -26.79 10.18
N TRP A 459 -4.92 -27.52 9.14
CA TRP A 459 -4.61 -27.16 7.75
C TRP A 459 -5.39 -25.92 7.30
N ALA A 460 -6.67 -25.81 7.64
CA ALA A 460 -7.47 -24.62 7.32
C ALA A 460 -6.89 -23.37 8.00
N ILE A 461 -6.44 -23.49 9.26
CA ILE A 461 -5.79 -22.41 10.00
C ILE A 461 -4.52 -21.92 9.29
N GLY A 462 -3.59 -22.82 8.92
CA GLY A 462 -2.39 -22.42 8.17
C GLY A 462 -2.70 -21.89 6.77
N ARG A 463 -3.60 -22.55 6.02
CA ARG A 463 -4.00 -22.13 4.67
C ARG A 463 -4.63 -20.73 4.63
N LEU A 464 -5.31 -20.32 5.70
CA LEU A 464 -5.99 -19.04 5.81
C LEU A 464 -5.12 -17.96 6.51
N GLY A 465 -3.81 -18.19 6.61
CA GLY A 465 -2.84 -17.19 7.10
C GLY A 465 -2.77 -17.05 8.63
N PHE A 466 -3.24 -18.04 9.38
CA PHE A 466 -3.19 -18.08 10.86
C PHE A 466 -2.05 -18.97 11.36
N ASP A 467 -0.89 -18.96 10.69
CA ASP A 467 0.23 -19.88 10.91
C ASP A 467 0.78 -19.89 12.35
N ASP A 468 0.79 -18.74 13.02
CA ASP A 468 1.18 -18.60 14.45
C ASP A 468 0.39 -19.51 15.39
N TYR A 469 -0.84 -19.88 15.01
CA TYR A 469 -1.70 -20.78 15.79
C TYR A 469 -1.43 -22.26 15.49
N VAL A 470 -0.86 -22.61 14.33
CA VAL A 470 -0.66 -24.00 13.89
C VAL A 470 0.27 -24.74 14.85
N GLY A 471 1.39 -24.14 15.25
CA GLY A 471 2.36 -24.73 16.19
C GLY A 471 1.74 -25.02 17.57
N PRO A 472 1.19 -24.01 18.28
CA PRO A 472 0.52 -24.19 19.56
C PRO A 472 -0.65 -25.19 19.53
N LEU A 473 -1.48 -25.16 18.48
CA LEU A 473 -2.62 -26.07 18.35
C LEU A 473 -2.19 -27.50 18.01
N SER A 474 -1.11 -27.69 17.24
CA SER A 474 -0.53 -29.02 17.00
C SER A 474 0.02 -29.64 18.28
N LEU A 475 0.70 -28.84 19.12
CA LEU A 475 1.17 -29.28 20.44
C LEU A 475 0.01 -29.62 21.39
N PHE A 476 -1.07 -28.83 21.35
CA PHE A 476 -2.30 -29.13 22.11
C PHE A 476 -2.94 -30.44 21.65
N LEU A 477 -3.09 -30.65 20.33
CA LEU A 477 -3.67 -31.86 19.74
C LEU A 477 -2.87 -33.12 20.11
N ALA A 478 -1.54 -33.04 20.07
CA ALA A 478 -0.66 -34.12 20.51
C ALA A 478 -0.90 -34.49 21.98
N ARG A 479 -0.85 -33.50 22.89
CA ARG A 479 -1.10 -33.72 24.33
C ARG A 479 -2.51 -34.22 24.63
N TYR A 480 -3.51 -33.78 23.87
CA TYR A 480 -4.88 -34.26 24.00
C TYR A 480 -4.98 -35.75 23.63
N ARG A 481 -4.29 -36.17 22.56
CA ARG A 481 -4.20 -37.59 22.16
C ARG A 481 -3.43 -38.45 23.15
N ASP A 482 -2.35 -37.93 23.74
CA ASP A 482 -1.62 -38.63 24.81
C ASP A 482 -2.50 -38.85 26.06
N PHE A 483 -3.39 -37.89 26.35
CA PHE A 483 -4.33 -37.97 27.47
C PHE A 483 -5.47 -38.96 27.22
N ASP A 484 -6.11 -38.91 26.04
CA ASP A 484 -7.19 -39.83 25.65
C ASP A 484 -6.68 -41.27 25.40
N GLY A 485 -5.48 -41.41 24.82
CA GLY A 485 -4.85 -42.71 24.55
C GLY A 485 -4.56 -43.52 25.82
N ASN A 486 -4.33 -42.85 26.95
CA ASN A 486 -4.16 -43.49 28.25
C ASN A 486 -5.48 -44.00 28.89
N GLY A 487 -6.63 -43.77 28.26
CA GLY A 487 -7.94 -44.16 28.78
C GLY A 487 -8.24 -45.67 28.74
N ASN A 488 -7.52 -46.46 27.94
CA ASN A 488 -7.95 -47.82 27.57
C ASN A 488 -6.83 -48.88 27.59
N GLY A 489 -6.10 -49.04 28.70
CA GLY A 489 -5.02 -50.04 28.77
C GLY A 489 -4.29 -50.22 30.11
N ASN A 490 -4.94 -50.87 31.07
CA ASN A 490 -4.36 -51.60 32.22
C ASN A 490 -3.42 -50.89 33.23
N ARG A 491 -3.73 -51.05 34.53
CA ARG A 491 -2.93 -50.54 35.65
C ARG A 491 -1.84 -51.54 36.09
N SER A 492 -0.56 -51.16 36.09
CA SER A 492 0.40 -51.59 37.14
C SER A 492 1.76 -50.86 37.08
N ALA A 493 2.22 -50.34 38.23
CA ALA A 493 3.59 -49.88 38.59
C ALA A 493 4.33 -48.84 37.70
N SER A 494 5.00 -47.81 38.23
CA SER A 494 5.08 -47.30 39.61
C SER A 494 5.57 -45.83 39.69
N ALA A 495 4.72 -44.96 40.23
CA ALA A 495 4.99 -43.75 41.03
C ALA A 495 6.22 -42.84 40.75
N SER A 496 5.91 -41.62 40.27
CA SER A 496 6.31 -40.37 40.96
C SER A 496 5.38 -39.19 40.62
N ALA A 497 4.08 -39.31 40.90
CA ALA A 497 3.10 -38.24 40.65
C ALA A 497 2.03 -38.08 41.75
N SER A 498 2.14 -36.99 42.51
CA SER A 498 1.09 -36.29 43.30
C SER A 498 1.81 -35.16 44.04
N SER A 499 1.44 -33.88 43.99
CA SER A 499 0.16 -33.21 43.72
C SER A 499 0.44 -31.76 43.21
N ALA A 500 -0.50 -30.93 42.75
CA ALA A 500 -1.95 -31.00 42.79
C ALA A 500 -2.60 -30.30 41.58
N ALA A 501 -3.51 -30.98 40.89
CA ALA A 501 -4.56 -30.32 40.10
C ALA A 501 -5.79 -30.13 41.00
N SER A 502 -5.80 -29.10 41.86
CA SER A 502 -6.95 -28.71 42.69
C SER A 502 -6.76 -27.31 43.29
N ALA A 503 -6.85 -26.26 42.44
CA ALA A 503 -6.88 -24.87 42.89
C ALA A 503 -7.52 -23.92 41.86
N VAL A 504 -8.74 -24.22 41.38
CA VAL A 504 -9.67 -23.17 40.96
C VAL A 504 -10.58 -22.88 42.16
N VAL A 505 -10.86 -21.61 42.44
CA VAL A 505 -11.59 -21.09 43.62
C VAL A 505 -10.80 -21.05 44.93
N ARG A 506 -9.97 -20.00 45.08
CA ARG A 506 -10.05 -19.07 46.24
C ARG A 506 -9.30 -17.78 45.92
N GLY A 507 -9.97 -16.65 46.10
CA GLY A 507 -9.36 -15.34 45.84
C GLY A 507 -8.41 -14.94 46.95
N GLN A 508 -7.17 -14.60 46.60
CA GLN A 508 -6.35 -13.69 47.40
C GLN A 508 -5.42 -12.86 46.51
N ARG A 509 -5.02 -11.72 47.06
CA ARG A 509 -4.63 -10.50 46.34
C ARG A 509 -3.12 -10.35 46.37
N LEU A 510 -2.45 -10.38 45.22
CA LEU A 510 -1.07 -9.90 45.07
C LEU A 510 -1.10 -8.56 44.33
N MET A 511 -0.78 -7.49 45.06
CA MET A 511 -0.70 -6.13 44.54
C MET A 511 0.71 -5.92 43.95
N ILE A 512 0.80 -5.69 42.64
CA ILE A 512 1.96 -5.04 42.03
C ILE A 512 1.45 -3.71 41.47
N ALA A 513 1.98 -2.60 41.97
CA ALA A 513 1.56 -1.27 41.55
C ALA A 513 2.21 -0.89 40.21
N PRO A 514 1.49 -0.22 39.29
CA PRO A 514 2.11 0.34 38.10
C PRO A 514 3.00 1.53 38.47
N PRO A 515 4.13 1.75 37.77
CA PRO A 515 4.98 2.91 38.02
C PRO A 515 4.30 4.21 37.57
N HIS A 516 4.28 5.21 38.45
CA HIS A 516 3.80 6.55 38.11
C HIS A 516 4.82 7.29 37.23
N PHE A 517 4.40 7.72 36.03
CA PHE A 517 5.09 8.75 35.27
C PHE A 517 4.56 10.13 35.68
N ALA A 518 5.44 11.01 36.16
CA ALA A 518 5.17 12.43 36.35
C ALA A 518 5.72 13.22 35.16
N PRO A 519 5.00 14.24 34.65
CA PRO A 519 5.49 15.07 33.55
C PRO A 519 6.62 16.02 34.02
N PRO A 520 7.64 16.28 33.19
CA PRO A 520 8.68 17.26 33.51
C PRO A 520 8.16 18.70 33.39
N ALA A 521 8.71 19.61 34.20
CA ALA A 521 8.35 21.03 34.21
C ALA A 521 8.89 21.79 32.98
N PRO A 522 8.24 22.88 32.55
CA PRO A 522 8.69 23.68 31.40
C PRO A 522 9.98 24.45 31.71
N ALA A 523 10.93 24.42 30.77
CA ALA A 523 12.18 25.15 30.86
C ALA A 523 12.01 26.63 30.45
N ALA A 524 12.74 27.53 31.13
CA ALA A 524 12.70 28.97 30.89
C ALA A 524 13.44 29.38 29.59
N PRO A 525 13.07 30.51 28.96
CA PRO A 525 13.73 30.99 27.74
C PRO A 525 15.13 31.56 28.01
N PRO A 526 16.12 31.35 27.12
CA PRO A 526 17.46 31.93 27.25
C PRO A 526 17.50 33.41 26.84
N ALA A 527 18.40 34.17 27.47
CA ALA A 527 18.60 35.61 27.22
C ALA A 527 19.49 35.90 25.99
N PRO A 528 19.40 37.10 25.37
CA PRO A 528 20.05 37.39 24.09
C PRO A 528 21.43 38.09 24.22
N LEU A 529 22.50 37.41 23.84
CA LEU A 529 23.86 37.95 23.61
C LEU A 529 24.59 37.04 22.59
N ALA A 530 25.50 37.48 21.71
CA ALA A 530 25.81 38.82 21.21
C ALA A 530 26.51 38.66 19.84
N ARG A 531 26.51 39.71 19.01
CA ARG A 531 27.11 39.70 17.66
C ARG A 531 28.63 39.90 17.75
N GLN A 532 29.45 39.01 17.19
CA GLN A 532 30.87 39.30 16.89
C GLN A 532 31.27 38.79 15.49
N HIS A 533 31.84 39.70 14.71
CA HIS A 533 32.51 39.44 13.43
C HIS A 533 33.96 38.99 13.67
N TYR A 534 34.52 38.22 12.74
CA TYR A 534 35.89 38.27 12.14
C TYR A 534 36.03 36.99 11.26
N GLY A 535 36.70 36.93 10.10
CA GLY A 535 37.42 37.94 9.33
C GLY A 535 38.74 37.40 8.74
N ALA A 536 38.87 37.35 7.40
CA ALA A 536 40.05 36.93 6.60
C ALA A 536 40.43 35.42 6.63
N GLY A 537 41.06 34.83 5.59
CA GLY A 537 41.44 35.36 4.27
C GLY A 537 42.11 34.31 3.35
N TYR A 538 42.07 34.54 2.03
CA TYR A 538 42.75 33.72 0.99
C TYR A 538 44.27 34.01 0.91
N PRO A 539 45.04 33.20 0.15
CA PRO A 539 45.44 33.69 -1.20
C PRO A 539 45.39 32.64 -2.33
N GLU A 540 45.30 33.13 -3.58
CA GLU A 540 45.22 32.38 -4.84
C GLU A 540 46.58 32.04 -5.48
N GLY A 541 46.59 31.18 -6.51
CA GLY A 541 47.58 31.26 -7.61
C GLY A 541 47.72 30.01 -8.51
N PRO A 542 48.22 30.14 -9.76
CA PRO A 542 47.38 30.55 -10.92
C PRO A 542 47.67 29.83 -12.28
N TYR A 543 46.82 30.14 -13.30
CA TYR A 543 47.03 30.06 -14.79
C TYR A 543 46.72 28.74 -15.56
N PRO A 544 46.42 28.78 -16.90
CA PRO A 544 45.88 29.89 -17.73
C PRO A 544 44.79 29.53 -18.81
N MET A 545 43.87 30.49 -19.01
CA MET A 545 43.31 31.05 -20.28
C MET A 545 43.11 30.25 -21.59
N GLY A 546 41.89 30.41 -22.16
CA GLY A 546 41.62 30.45 -23.60
C GLY A 546 40.12 30.26 -23.94
N GLY A 547 39.36 31.17 -24.55
CA GLY A 547 39.66 32.56 -24.95
C GLY A 547 39.16 32.94 -26.36
N TYR A 548 37.85 33.06 -26.59
CA TYR A 548 37.30 33.77 -27.77
C TYR A 548 36.06 34.61 -27.40
N TYR A 549 36.09 35.89 -27.77
CA TYR A 549 35.08 36.90 -27.46
C TYR A 549 34.96 37.89 -28.63
N MET A 550 33.73 38.13 -29.09
CA MET A 550 33.24 39.31 -29.84
C MET A 550 31.71 39.30 -29.57
N GLY A 551 31.04 40.33 -29.04
CA GLY A 551 31.35 41.75 -28.90
C GLY A 551 30.77 42.55 -30.09
N ASN A 552 30.04 43.66 -29.94
CA ASN A 552 29.49 44.33 -28.75
C ASN A 552 28.44 45.39 -29.20
N GLY A 553 27.63 45.96 -28.29
CA GLY A 553 26.83 47.19 -28.53
C GLY A 553 25.38 47.12 -28.03
N SER A 554 25.01 47.49 -26.79
CA SER A 554 25.06 48.80 -26.10
C SER A 554 23.77 49.63 -26.21
N GLY A 555 23.01 49.73 -25.11
CA GLY A 555 21.83 50.60 -24.95
C GLY A 555 21.30 50.57 -23.52
N SER A 556 21.48 51.67 -22.76
CA SER A 556 21.25 51.77 -21.32
C SER A 556 19.90 52.39 -20.93
N GLY A 557 19.24 51.95 -19.85
CA GLY A 557 18.04 52.63 -19.32
C GLY A 557 17.35 52.05 -18.07
N SER A 558 17.84 52.41 -16.87
CA SER A 558 17.08 52.67 -15.61
C SER A 558 15.90 51.76 -15.16
N SER A 559 16.21 50.84 -14.24
CA SER A 559 15.59 50.62 -12.90
C SER A 559 14.07 50.76 -12.64
N SER A 560 13.45 49.64 -12.27
CA SER A 560 12.52 49.53 -11.12
C SER A 560 12.64 48.13 -10.50
N GLY A 561 12.67 48.00 -9.18
CA GLY A 561 13.17 46.78 -8.50
C GLY A 561 12.13 45.67 -8.27
N SER A 562 12.55 44.43 -8.49
CA SER A 562 11.85 43.21 -8.02
C SER A 562 12.32 42.82 -6.61
N PRO A 563 11.44 42.28 -5.74
CA PRO A 563 11.88 41.59 -4.52
C PRO A 563 12.68 40.32 -4.86
N ALA A 564 13.63 39.98 -4.00
CA ALA A 564 14.60 38.92 -4.26
C ALA A 564 14.00 37.49 -4.22
N ASN A 565 14.64 36.58 -4.96
CA ASN A 565 14.39 35.13 -4.88
C ASN A 565 14.48 34.64 -3.42
N TYR A 566 13.48 33.84 -3.03
CA TYR A 566 13.51 33.06 -1.80
C TYR A 566 14.36 31.81 -2.01
N ASP A 567 15.46 31.69 -1.26
CA ASP A 567 16.26 30.47 -1.19
C ASP A 567 15.89 29.69 0.09
N PRO A 568 15.18 28.56 -0.02
CA PRO A 568 14.75 27.78 1.14
C PRO A 568 15.90 27.02 1.85
N TYR A 569 17.13 27.03 1.31
CA TYR A 569 18.23 26.19 1.82
C TYR A 569 19.31 26.94 2.61
N HIS A 570 19.15 28.24 2.89
CA HIS A 570 20.13 29.09 3.62
C HIS A 570 20.35 28.69 5.11
N ARG A 571 19.95 27.49 5.56
CA ARG A 571 20.14 26.99 6.95
C ARG A 571 20.65 25.55 7.08
N TYR A 572 21.11 24.95 5.99
CA TYR A 572 21.73 23.61 5.98
C TYR A 572 23.22 23.70 5.64
#